data_AF-A0AAD9K1U3-F1
#
_entry.id   AF-A0AAD9K1U3-F1
#
_cell.length_a   1.000
_cell.length_b   1.000
_cell.length_c   1.000
_cell.angle_alpha   90.00
_cell.angle_beta   90.00
_cell.angle_gamma   90.00
#
_symmetry.space_group_name_H-M   'P 1'
#
loop_
_entity.id
_entity.type
_entity.pdbx_description
1 polymer ?
#
loop_
_entity_poly.entity_id
_entity_poly.type
_entity_poly.pdbx_seq_one_letter_code
_entity_poly.pdbx_strand_id
1 'polypeptide(L)'
;MFFSGYPRIVGLQHFPHLEVLVIIGQNITKIEGLDQVPTLRELWIAEGRLKKIEGLDQLTGLQKLCLYENQIEKISNLDQLTSLEILWLNNNRISTIQELSSLKSLKVLNLAENRIEKIGNSLNALTTLERLELSGNRINSFRDLTNLVKLPRLTHLGLKMPCYHSSPVGLLCNYSTYILYHLPRLEYLDGSEIMCKTLKQLAEVCL
;
A
#
# COMPACT_ATOMS: atom_id res chain seq x y z
N MET A 1 -4.64 -18.39 16.98
CA MET A 1 -5.42 -19.63 16.93
C MET A 1 -4.89 -20.46 15.76
N PHE A 2 -4.58 -21.74 15.98
CA PHE A 2 -3.80 -22.54 15.03
C PHE A 2 -4.66 -23.06 13.87
N PHE A 3 -4.56 -22.41 12.71
CA PHE A 3 -5.03 -22.94 11.42
C PHE A 3 -4.00 -23.83 10.72
N SER A 4 -2.95 -24.26 11.44
CA SER A 4 -1.86 -25.02 10.85
C SER A 4 -2.39 -26.29 10.17
N GLY A 5 -2.21 -26.36 8.85
CA GLY A 5 -2.59 -27.52 8.04
C GLY A 5 -3.91 -27.41 7.29
N TYR A 6 -4.70 -26.34 7.48
CA TYR A 6 -5.93 -26.13 6.70
C TYR A 6 -5.70 -25.14 5.55
N PRO A 7 -6.11 -25.46 4.31
CA PRO A 7 -5.98 -24.56 3.15
C PRO A 7 -7.00 -23.41 3.16
N ARG A 8 -7.78 -23.25 4.24
CA ARG A 8 -8.87 -22.28 4.40
C ARG A 8 -9.05 -21.86 5.85
N ILE A 9 -9.75 -20.75 6.04
CA ILE A 9 -10.11 -20.19 7.35
C ILE A 9 -11.31 -20.98 7.91
N VAL A 10 -11.23 -21.47 9.15
CA VAL A 10 -12.30 -22.28 9.77
C VAL A 10 -12.62 -21.80 11.18
N GLY A 11 -13.74 -22.24 11.76
CA GLY A 11 -14.04 -22.02 13.18
C GLY A 11 -14.28 -20.57 13.63
N LEU A 12 -14.36 -19.60 12.71
CA LEU A 12 -14.60 -18.19 13.04
C LEU A 12 -15.95 -17.93 13.71
N GLN A 13 -16.95 -18.79 13.47
CA GLN A 13 -18.26 -18.77 14.13
C GLN A 13 -18.18 -18.82 15.67
N HIS A 14 -17.08 -19.32 16.23
CA HIS A 14 -16.87 -19.39 17.68
C HIS A 14 -16.32 -18.08 18.28
N PHE A 15 -16.01 -17.09 17.44
CA PHE A 15 -15.39 -15.82 17.83
C PHE A 15 -16.13 -14.61 17.22
N PRO A 16 -17.43 -14.42 17.49
CA PRO A 16 -18.24 -13.38 16.84
C PRO A 16 -17.78 -11.94 17.16
N HIS A 17 -16.94 -11.76 18.18
CA HIS A 17 -16.37 -10.48 18.60
C HIS A 17 -14.89 -10.33 18.22
N LEU A 18 -14.39 -11.16 17.29
CA LEU A 18 -13.00 -11.07 16.86
C LEU A 18 -12.73 -9.72 16.18
N GLU A 19 -11.75 -8.99 16.69
CA GLU A 19 -11.34 -7.70 16.13
C GLU A 19 -10.06 -7.82 15.30
N VAL A 20 -9.19 -8.77 15.62
CA VAL A 20 -7.89 -8.95 14.97
C VAL A 20 -7.73 -10.41 14.56
N LEU A 21 -7.53 -10.64 13.26
CA LEU A 21 -7.24 -11.95 12.70
C LEU A 21 -5.89 -11.91 12.00
N VAL A 22 -4.95 -12.74 12.46
CA VAL A 22 -3.62 -12.86 11.90
C VAL A 22 -3.38 -14.29 11.43
N ILE A 23 -3.06 -14.42 10.15
CA ILE A 23 -2.71 -15.67 9.50
C ILE A 23 -1.45 -15.45 8.67
N ILE A 24 -0.36 -16.12 9.05
CA ILE A 24 0.95 -15.98 8.41
C ILE A 24 1.50 -17.37 8.06
N GLY A 25 2.10 -17.50 6.88
CA GLY A 25 2.80 -18.70 6.47
C GLY A 25 1.88 -19.90 6.23
N GLN A 26 0.62 -19.66 5.89
CA GLN A 26 -0.37 -20.70 5.60
C GLN A 26 -0.66 -20.78 4.11
N ASN A 27 -0.99 -21.99 3.62
CA ASN A 27 -1.34 -22.23 2.22
C ASN A 27 -2.77 -21.78 1.87
N ILE A 28 -3.20 -20.62 2.38
CA ILE A 28 -4.50 -20.04 2.06
C ILE A 28 -4.48 -19.51 0.63
N THR A 29 -5.48 -19.93 -0.14
CA THR A 29 -5.64 -19.55 -1.56
C THR A 29 -6.85 -18.64 -1.80
N LYS A 30 -7.77 -18.59 -0.83
CA LYS A 30 -8.99 -17.78 -0.87
C LYS A 30 -9.32 -17.22 0.51
N ILE A 31 -9.90 -16.03 0.54
CA ILE A 31 -10.43 -15.41 1.74
C ILE A 31 -11.92 -15.75 1.80
N GLU A 32 -12.33 -16.53 2.79
CA GLU A 32 -13.71 -16.98 2.97
C GLU A 32 -14.06 -17.14 4.45
N GLY A 33 -15.36 -17.14 4.78
CA GLY A 33 -15.85 -17.34 6.15
C GLY A 33 -15.74 -16.12 7.07
N LEU A 34 -15.41 -14.93 6.53
CA LEU A 34 -15.29 -13.69 7.31
C LEU A 34 -16.65 -13.04 7.63
N ASP A 35 -17.74 -13.51 7.00
CA ASP A 35 -19.12 -13.13 7.31
C ASP A 35 -19.52 -13.43 8.77
N GLN A 36 -18.81 -14.35 9.42
CA GLN A 36 -19.02 -14.73 10.81
C GLN A 36 -18.36 -13.78 11.82
N VAL A 37 -17.51 -12.85 11.37
CA VAL A 37 -16.73 -11.92 12.22
C VAL A 37 -16.90 -10.46 11.77
N PRO A 38 -18.13 -9.90 11.82
CA PRO A 38 -18.40 -8.55 11.33
C PRO A 38 -17.69 -7.45 12.15
N THR A 39 -17.20 -7.77 13.34
CA THR A 39 -16.46 -6.84 14.21
C THR A 39 -15.00 -6.64 13.83
N LEU A 40 -14.50 -7.35 12.81
CA LEU A 40 -13.09 -7.35 12.47
C LEU A 40 -12.59 -5.95 12.08
N ARG A 41 -11.52 -5.51 12.73
CA ARG A 41 -10.85 -4.22 12.51
C ARG A 41 -9.49 -4.39 11.84
N GLU A 42 -8.80 -5.49 12.12
CA GLU A 42 -7.51 -5.79 11.51
C GLU A 42 -7.46 -7.22 10.94
N LEU A 43 -7.07 -7.32 9.67
CA LEU A 43 -6.89 -8.57 8.98
C LEU A 43 -5.48 -8.67 8.39
N TRP A 44 -4.76 -9.71 8.79
CA TRP A 44 -3.46 -10.05 8.24
C TRP A 44 -3.53 -11.44 7.64
N ILE A 45 -3.31 -11.55 6.32
CA ILE A 45 -3.13 -12.82 5.63
C ILE A 45 -1.87 -12.71 4.78
N ALA A 46 -0.74 -13.11 5.35
CA ALA A 46 0.58 -12.91 4.76
C ALA A 46 1.34 -14.21 4.54
N GLU A 47 2.39 -14.15 3.70
CA GLU A 47 3.23 -15.31 3.35
C GLU A 47 2.40 -16.49 2.84
N GLY A 48 1.44 -16.18 1.97
CA GLY A 48 0.41 -17.09 1.50
C GLY A 48 0.45 -17.32 0.00
N ARG A 49 -0.67 -17.80 -0.55
CA ARG A 49 -0.83 -18.06 -2.00
C ARG A 49 -2.07 -17.37 -2.56
N LEU A 50 -2.54 -16.30 -1.92
CA LEU A 50 -3.68 -15.53 -2.40
C LEU A 50 -3.35 -14.93 -3.77
N LYS A 51 -4.24 -15.13 -4.74
CA LYS A 51 -4.12 -14.53 -6.08
C LYS A 51 -5.09 -13.35 -6.29
N LYS A 52 -6.10 -13.26 -5.44
CA LYS A 52 -7.19 -12.29 -5.52
C LYS A 52 -7.53 -11.79 -4.13
N ILE A 53 -7.97 -10.54 -4.09
CA ILE A 53 -8.67 -9.96 -2.96
C ILE A 53 -10.15 -10.22 -3.19
N GLU A 54 -10.81 -10.95 -2.30
CA GLU A 54 -12.23 -11.32 -2.38
C GLU A 54 -12.77 -11.61 -0.97
N GLY A 55 -14.09 -11.70 -0.80
CA GLY A 55 -14.70 -12.10 0.47
C GLY A 55 -14.55 -11.08 1.60
N LEU A 56 -14.32 -9.81 1.29
CA LEU A 56 -14.16 -8.72 2.26
C LEU A 56 -15.39 -7.79 2.34
N ASP A 57 -16.41 -8.00 1.50
CA ASP A 57 -17.49 -7.03 1.25
C ASP A 57 -18.30 -6.66 2.51
N GLN A 58 -18.36 -7.56 3.49
CA GLN A 58 -19.09 -7.36 4.75
C GLN A 58 -18.26 -6.63 5.83
N LEU A 59 -16.95 -6.46 5.63
CA LEU A 59 -16.03 -5.91 6.63
C LEU A 59 -15.92 -4.38 6.52
N THR A 60 -17.06 -3.69 6.47
CA THR A 60 -17.11 -2.22 6.30
C THR A 60 -16.41 -1.45 7.42
N GLY A 61 -16.25 -2.09 8.59
CA GLY A 61 -15.52 -1.57 9.74
C GLY A 61 -14.01 -1.86 9.76
N LEU A 62 -13.46 -2.56 8.75
CA LEU A 62 -12.04 -2.92 8.71
C LEU A 62 -11.17 -1.66 8.56
N GLN A 63 -10.18 -1.53 9.44
CA GLN A 63 -9.26 -0.39 9.49
C GLN A 63 -7.87 -0.74 8.95
N LYS A 64 -7.46 -2.00 9.07
CA LYS A 64 -6.15 -2.47 8.61
C LYS A 64 -6.25 -3.77 7.84
N LEU A 65 -5.67 -3.76 6.63
CA LEU A 65 -5.59 -4.93 5.77
C LEU A 65 -4.14 -5.14 5.33
N CYS A 66 -3.58 -6.28 5.72
CA CYS A 66 -2.22 -6.68 5.40
C CYS A 66 -2.23 -7.99 4.61
N LEU A 67 -1.90 -7.92 3.33
CA LEU A 67 -1.86 -9.07 2.40
C LEU A 67 -0.49 -9.22 1.74
N TYR A 68 0.58 -8.87 2.45
CA TYR A 68 1.94 -8.90 1.92
C TYR A 68 2.43 -10.34 1.68
N GLU A 69 3.41 -10.48 0.78
CA GLU A 69 3.98 -11.79 0.42
C GLU A 69 2.93 -12.81 -0.02
N ASN A 70 2.12 -12.40 -1.00
CA ASN A 70 1.14 -13.25 -1.68
C ASN A 70 1.42 -13.23 -3.20
N GLN A 71 0.44 -13.64 -4.00
CA GLN A 71 0.52 -13.70 -5.46
C GLN A 71 -0.59 -12.86 -6.10
N ILE A 72 -1.04 -11.80 -5.44
CA ILE A 72 -2.13 -10.94 -5.89
C ILE A 72 -1.68 -10.19 -7.13
N GLU A 73 -2.46 -10.27 -8.21
CA GLU A 73 -2.14 -9.64 -9.50
C GLU A 73 -2.89 -8.33 -9.73
N LYS A 74 -4.02 -8.14 -9.03
CA LYS A 74 -4.89 -6.97 -9.20
C LYS A 74 -5.46 -6.53 -7.86
N ILE A 75 -5.53 -5.21 -7.69
CA ILE A 75 -6.32 -4.58 -6.65
C ILE A 75 -7.78 -4.60 -7.11
N SER A 76 -8.65 -5.23 -6.32
CA SER A 76 -10.09 -5.32 -6.58
C SER A 76 -10.85 -5.62 -5.29
N ASN A 77 -12.17 -5.42 -5.29
CA ASN A 77 -13.07 -5.78 -4.19
C ASN A 77 -12.68 -5.13 -2.85
N LEU A 78 -12.30 -3.85 -2.90
CA LEU A 78 -12.02 -3.01 -1.73
C LEU A 78 -13.05 -1.86 -1.60
N ASP A 79 -14.04 -1.82 -2.48
CA ASP A 79 -14.99 -0.69 -2.61
C ASP A 79 -15.82 -0.47 -1.34
N GLN A 80 -16.14 -1.53 -0.60
CA GLN A 80 -16.90 -1.48 0.65
C GLN A 80 -16.05 -1.11 1.89
N LEU A 81 -14.71 -1.17 1.81
CA LEU A 81 -13.81 -0.97 2.95
C LEU A 81 -13.55 0.52 3.23
N THR A 82 -14.60 1.30 3.36
CA THR A 82 -14.54 2.78 3.49
C THR A 82 -13.86 3.26 4.78
N SER A 83 -13.79 2.40 5.80
CA SER A 83 -13.08 2.66 7.06
C SER A 83 -11.59 2.32 7.02
N LEU A 84 -11.07 1.79 5.90
CA LEU A 84 -9.70 1.30 5.80
C LEU A 84 -8.69 2.45 5.88
N GLU A 85 -7.80 2.39 6.86
CA GLU A 85 -6.74 3.38 7.10
C GLU A 85 -5.37 2.90 6.63
N ILE A 86 -5.11 1.58 6.70
CA ILE A 86 -3.83 0.98 6.36
C ILE A 86 -4.05 -0.19 5.39
N LEU A 87 -3.38 -0.12 4.23
CA LEU A 87 -3.38 -1.18 3.23
C LEU A 87 -1.94 -1.56 2.87
N TRP A 88 -1.56 -2.80 3.19
CA TRP A 88 -0.26 -3.36 2.81
C TRP A 88 -0.45 -4.48 1.80
N LEU A 89 0.12 -4.28 0.61
CA LEU A 89 0.09 -5.18 -0.54
C LEU A 89 1.50 -5.43 -1.09
N ASN A 90 2.54 -5.19 -0.29
CA ASN A 90 3.92 -5.38 -0.73
C ASN A 90 4.25 -6.84 -1.03
N ASN A 91 5.26 -7.09 -1.87
CA ASN A 91 5.66 -8.43 -2.30
C ASN A 91 4.49 -9.20 -2.94
N ASN A 92 3.87 -8.61 -3.96
CA ASN A 92 2.80 -9.22 -4.75
C ASN A 92 3.16 -9.12 -6.26
N ARG A 93 2.16 -9.26 -7.14
CA ARG A 93 2.34 -9.24 -8.60
C ARG A 93 1.51 -8.15 -9.27
N ILE A 94 1.13 -7.12 -8.52
CA ILE A 94 0.25 -6.05 -8.97
C ILE A 94 0.97 -5.21 -10.02
N SER A 95 0.37 -5.06 -11.21
CA SER A 95 0.94 -4.26 -12.29
C SER A 95 0.33 -2.86 -12.41
N THR A 96 -0.85 -2.65 -11.84
CA THR A 96 -1.64 -1.43 -12.01
C THR A 96 -2.26 -1.01 -10.69
N ILE A 97 -2.14 0.27 -10.35
CA ILE A 97 -2.89 0.87 -9.25
C ILE A 97 -4.30 1.20 -9.76
N GLN A 98 -5.32 0.56 -9.20
CA GLN A 98 -6.72 0.72 -9.61
C GLN A 98 -7.65 0.47 -8.43
N GLU A 99 -8.92 0.88 -8.56
CA GLU A 99 -10.00 0.51 -7.61
C GLU A 99 -9.77 0.93 -6.15
N LEU A 100 -9.00 2.00 -5.92
CA LEU A 100 -8.78 2.57 -4.58
C LEU A 100 -9.66 3.78 -4.28
N SER A 101 -10.47 4.25 -5.24
CA SER A 101 -11.14 5.56 -5.15
C SER A 101 -12.16 5.69 -4.01
N SER A 102 -12.68 4.57 -3.51
CA SER A 102 -13.61 4.48 -2.36
C SER A 102 -12.92 4.61 -1.00
N LEU A 103 -11.61 4.37 -0.91
CA LEU A 103 -10.86 4.26 0.35
C LEU A 103 -10.52 5.64 0.92
N LYS A 104 -11.54 6.44 1.23
CA LYS A 104 -11.39 7.84 1.65
C LYS A 104 -10.69 8.03 2.99
N SER A 105 -10.61 6.97 3.80
CA SER A 105 -9.94 6.97 5.10
C SER A 105 -8.47 6.52 5.02
N LEU A 106 -7.98 6.12 3.84
CA LEU A 106 -6.67 5.49 3.69
C LEU A 106 -5.53 6.48 3.94
N LYS A 107 -4.76 6.24 4.99
CA LYS A 107 -3.59 7.05 5.39
C LYS A 107 -2.28 6.42 4.93
N VAL A 108 -2.20 5.09 4.90
CA VAL A 108 -0.98 4.35 4.58
C VAL A 108 -1.26 3.32 3.48
N LEU A 109 -0.51 3.43 2.39
CA LEU A 109 -0.53 2.47 1.28
C LEU A 109 0.88 1.96 1.00
N ASN A 110 1.08 0.66 1.19
CA ASN A 110 2.34 -0.01 0.85
C ASN A 110 2.13 -0.93 -0.36
N LEU A 111 2.77 -0.57 -1.47
CA LEU A 111 2.77 -1.30 -2.74
C LEU A 111 4.20 -1.70 -3.16
N ALA A 112 5.15 -1.73 -2.22
CA ALA A 112 6.53 -2.11 -2.55
C ALA A 112 6.63 -3.51 -3.18
N GLU A 113 7.67 -3.78 -3.95
CA GLU A 113 7.94 -5.10 -4.54
C GLU A 113 6.73 -5.66 -5.30
N ASN A 114 6.29 -4.87 -6.27
CA ASN A 114 5.23 -5.23 -7.20
C ASN A 114 5.74 -4.99 -8.63
N ARG A 115 4.84 -4.94 -9.61
CA ARG A 115 5.17 -4.78 -11.03
C ARG A 115 4.58 -3.49 -11.60
N ILE A 116 4.35 -2.49 -10.75
CA ILE A 116 3.67 -1.26 -11.12
C ILE A 116 4.57 -0.44 -12.04
N GLU A 117 4.09 -0.11 -13.23
CA GLU A 117 4.85 0.70 -14.20
C GLU A 117 4.46 2.18 -14.15
N LYS A 118 3.21 2.48 -13.74
CA LYS A 118 2.65 3.83 -13.73
C LYS A 118 1.77 4.05 -12.50
N ILE A 119 1.85 5.26 -11.95
CA ILE A 119 0.99 5.69 -10.84
C ILE A 119 -0.41 6.05 -11.35
N GLY A 120 -0.50 6.72 -12.50
CA GLY A 120 -1.76 7.15 -13.10
C GLY A 120 -2.55 8.11 -12.20
N ASN A 121 -3.88 8.04 -12.28
CA ASN A 121 -4.80 8.93 -11.54
C ASN A 121 -5.55 8.22 -10.40
N SER A 122 -5.32 6.92 -10.20
CA SER A 122 -6.11 6.10 -9.28
C SER A 122 -5.96 6.51 -7.81
N LEU A 123 -4.87 7.21 -7.47
CA LEU A 123 -4.63 7.73 -6.12
C LEU A 123 -5.29 9.10 -5.87
N ASN A 124 -5.72 9.84 -6.91
CA ASN A 124 -6.19 11.24 -6.76
C ASN A 124 -7.37 11.39 -5.79
N ALA A 125 -8.14 10.31 -5.62
CA ALA A 125 -9.29 10.23 -4.73
C ALA A 125 -8.93 10.06 -3.24
N LEU A 126 -7.67 9.73 -2.92
CA LEU A 126 -7.16 9.42 -1.59
C LEU A 126 -6.62 10.68 -0.90
N THR A 127 -7.52 11.61 -0.58
CA THR A 127 -7.15 12.92 -0.01
C THR A 127 -6.57 12.86 1.41
N THR A 128 -6.70 11.70 2.07
CA THR A 128 -6.18 11.41 3.41
C THR A 128 -4.84 10.67 3.39
N LEU A 129 -4.33 10.28 2.22
CA LEU A 129 -3.10 9.50 2.12
C LEU A 129 -1.89 10.32 2.56
N GLU A 130 -1.20 9.80 3.57
CA GLU A 130 -0.03 10.44 4.20
C GLU A 130 1.27 9.72 3.83
N ARG A 131 1.20 8.39 3.69
CA ARG A 131 2.37 7.53 3.42
C ARG A 131 2.13 6.63 2.23
N LEU A 132 3.01 6.73 1.24
CA LEU A 132 2.99 5.92 0.03
C LEU A 132 4.36 5.27 -0.20
N GLU A 133 4.37 3.94 -0.25
CA GLU A 133 5.57 3.17 -0.54
C GLU A 133 5.42 2.44 -1.89
N LEU A 134 6.34 2.73 -2.81
CA LEU A 134 6.35 2.27 -4.20
C LEU A 134 7.72 1.72 -4.61
N SER A 135 8.66 1.52 -3.69
CA SER A 135 9.96 0.89 -3.99
C SER A 135 9.79 -0.50 -4.60
N GLY A 136 10.74 -0.94 -5.41
CA GLY A 136 10.72 -2.27 -6.02
C GLY A 136 9.63 -2.44 -7.07
N ASN A 137 9.19 -1.34 -7.68
CA ASN A 137 8.29 -1.33 -8.82
C ASN A 137 9.05 -0.99 -10.11
N ARG A 138 8.34 -0.88 -11.22
CA ARG A 138 8.88 -0.64 -12.57
C ARG A 138 8.64 0.80 -13.04
N ILE A 139 8.39 1.72 -12.12
CA ILE A 139 8.15 3.14 -12.42
C ILE A 139 9.44 3.75 -12.96
N ASN A 140 9.41 4.25 -14.18
CA ASN A 140 10.59 4.71 -14.91
C ASN A 140 10.49 6.16 -15.43
N SER A 141 9.41 6.87 -15.12
CA SER A 141 9.13 8.22 -15.66
C SER A 141 8.79 9.23 -14.58
N PHE A 142 9.47 10.38 -14.62
CA PHE A 142 9.16 11.55 -13.80
C PHE A 142 7.73 12.08 -14.00
N ARG A 143 7.20 11.96 -15.22
CA ARG A 143 5.85 12.43 -15.54
C ARG A 143 4.80 11.78 -14.66
N ASP A 144 4.96 10.50 -14.33
CA ASP A 144 4.00 9.79 -13.48
C ASP A 144 4.03 10.27 -12.02
N LEU A 145 5.19 10.74 -11.55
CA LEU A 145 5.39 11.25 -10.19
C LEU A 145 4.64 12.57 -9.97
N THR A 146 4.43 13.37 -11.02
CA THR A 146 3.68 14.63 -10.91
C THR A 146 2.22 14.45 -10.47
N ASN A 147 1.64 13.25 -10.65
CA ASN A 147 0.29 12.97 -10.16
C ASN A 147 0.21 12.97 -8.64
N LEU A 148 1.32 12.70 -7.94
CA LEU A 148 1.39 12.70 -6.48
C LEU A 148 1.18 14.10 -5.89
N VAL A 149 1.38 15.17 -6.68
CA VAL A 149 1.11 16.56 -6.27
C VAL A 149 -0.36 16.77 -5.91
N LYS A 150 -1.26 15.93 -6.44
CA LYS A 150 -2.69 15.96 -6.17
C LYS A 150 -3.05 15.38 -4.79
N LEU A 151 -2.10 14.77 -4.08
CA LEU A 151 -2.30 14.20 -2.75
C LEU A 151 -1.95 15.24 -1.68
N PRO A 152 -2.94 15.93 -1.07
CA PRO A 152 -2.69 17.13 -0.29
C PRO A 152 -1.97 16.87 1.04
N ARG A 153 -2.03 15.62 1.53
CA ARG A 153 -1.49 15.18 2.82
C ARG A 153 -0.27 14.26 2.72
N LEU A 154 0.23 14.00 1.50
CA LEU A 154 1.37 13.09 1.33
C LEU A 154 2.63 13.71 1.94
N THR A 155 3.13 13.09 3.02
CA THR A 155 4.34 13.51 3.74
C THR A 155 5.46 12.49 3.65
N HIS A 156 5.15 11.21 3.38
CA HIS A 156 6.16 10.17 3.23
C HIS A 156 6.03 9.48 1.87
N LEU A 157 7.12 9.46 1.12
CA LEU A 157 7.20 8.78 -0.17
C LEU A 157 8.44 7.89 -0.22
N GLY A 158 8.25 6.62 -0.57
CA GLY A 158 9.33 5.69 -0.90
C GLY A 158 9.27 5.26 -2.35
N LEU A 159 10.37 5.40 -3.08
CA LEU A 159 10.59 4.81 -4.40
C LEU A 159 11.95 4.09 -4.48
N LYS A 160 12.81 4.30 -3.47
CA LYS A 160 14.17 3.78 -3.37
C LYS A 160 14.54 3.39 -1.92
N MET A 161 13.70 2.59 -1.27
CA MET A 161 13.98 2.02 0.04
C MET A 161 15.21 1.10 0.05
N PRO A 162 16.06 1.13 1.10
CA PRO A 162 17.17 0.18 1.23
C PRO A 162 16.74 -1.28 1.40
N CYS A 163 15.55 -1.51 1.99
CA CYS A 163 15.00 -2.85 2.24
C CYS A 163 14.25 -3.45 1.04
N TYR A 164 14.10 -2.70 -0.05
CA TYR A 164 13.47 -3.15 -1.29
C TYR A 164 14.40 -2.84 -2.47
N HIS A 165 14.09 -3.40 -3.63
CA HIS A 165 14.70 -2.94 -4.87
C HIS A 165 14.32 -1.47 -5.12
N SER A 166 15.14 -0.74 -5.85
CA SER A 166 14.80 0.62 -6.24
C SER A 166 13.92 0.61 -7.47
N SER A 167 12.90 1.47 -7.52
CA SER A 167 12.22 1.75 -8.79
C SER A 167 13.21 2.42 -9.77
N PRO A 168 13.17 2.12 -11.08
CA PRO A 168 14.10 2.71 -12.05
C PRO A 168 14.20 4.23 -11.99
N VAL A 169 13.09 4.92 -11.75
CA VAL A 169 13.06 6.38 -11.61
C VAL A 169 13.84 6.88 -10.38
N GLY A 170 13.88 6.09 -9.29
CA GLY A 170 14.61 6.41 -8.06
C GLY A 170 16.13 6.29 -8.19
N LEU A 171 16.62 5.69 -9.29
CA LEU A 171 18.05 5.55 -9.59
C LEU A 171 18.60 6.72 -10.42
N LEU A 172 17.75 7.62 -10.91
CA LEU A 172 18.17 8.78 -11.69
C LEU A 172 18.86 9.82 -10.79
N CYS A 173 19.93 10.44 -11.28
CA CYS A 173 20.78 11.33 -10.48
C CYS A 173 20.04 12.58 -9.94
N ASN A 174 19.03 13.06 -10.65
CA ASN A 174 18.22 14.23 -10.29
C ASN A 174 16.88 13.86 -9.64
N TYR A 175 16.67 12.58 -9.30
CA TYR A 175 15.40 12.10 -8.78
C TYR A 175 14.94 12.81 -7.52
N SER A 176 15.81 12.88 -6.51
CA SER A 176 15.47 13.52 -5.23
C SER A 176 15.14 14.99 -5.44
N THR A 177 15.95 15.71 -6.23
CA THR A 177 15.70 17.13 -6.55
C THR A 177 14.36 17.32 -7.25
N TYR A 178 14.03 16.46 -8.22
CA TYR A 178 12.75 16.51 -8.93
C TYR A 178 11.56 16.31 -7.98
N ILE A 179 11.63 15.29 -7.13
CA ILE A 179 10.59 15.01 -6.14
C ILE A 179 10.41 16.19 -5.20
N LEU A 180 11.51 16.70 -4.62
CA LEU A 180 11.47 17.78 -3.65
C LEU A 180 10.97 19.10 -4.24
N TYR A 181 11.26 19.36 -5.53
CA TYR A 181 10.73 20.51 -6.24
C TYR A 181 9.21 20.44 -6.44
N HIS A 182 8.68 19.27 -6.82
CA HIS A 182 7.26 19.10 -7.10
C HIS A 182 6.41 18.77 -5.86
N LEU A 183 7.00 18.18 -4.83
CA LEU A 183 6.36 17.78 -3.58
C LEU A 183 7.05 18.47 -2.39
N PRO A 184 6.98 19.81 -2.28
CA PRO A 184 7.69 20.56 -1.25
C PRO A 184 7.18 20.33 0.18
N ARG A 185 6.05 19.63 0.34
CA ARG A 185 5.45 19.26 1.63
C ARG A 185 5.95 17.92 2.18
N LEU A 186 6.77 17.22 1.40
CA LEU A 186 7.28 15.91 1.81
C LEU A 186 8.21 16.09 3.01
N GLU A 187 7.99 15.28 4.04
CA GLU A 187 8.79 15.24 5.27
C GLU A 187 9.82 14.11 5.21
N TYR A 188 9.47 12.99 4.54
CA TYR A 188 10.33 11.82 4.39
C TYR A 188 10.36 11.38 2.92
N LEU A 189 11.58 11.25 2.39
CA LEU A 189 11.85 10.66 1.08
C LEU A 189 12.78 9.47 1.26
N ASP A 190 12.35 8.31 0.76
CA ASP A 190 13.13 7.07 0.84
C ASP A 190 13.64 6.80 2.26
N GLY A 191 12.78 7.04 3.25
CA GLY A 191 13.01 6.72 4.66
C GLY A 191 13.98 7.67 5.36
N SER A 192 14.48 8.66 4.63
CA SER A 192 15.30 9.73 5.18
C SER A 192 14.43 10.96 5.42
N GLU A 193 14.57 11.55 6.61
CA GLU A 193 13.93 12.82 6.94
C GLU A 193 14.52 13.95 6.09
N ILE A 194 13.66 14.76 5.48
CA ILE A 194 14.06 15.91 4.68
C ILE A 194 14.31 17.07 5.63
N MET A 195 15.59 17.29 5.98
CA MET A 195 15.95 18.44 6.79
C MET A 195 15.68 19.75 6.04
N CYS A 196 14.97 20.67 6.69
CA CYS A 196 14.51 21.95 6.12
C CYS A 196 15.62 22.85 5.51
N LYS A 197 16.90 22.59 5.81
CA LYS A 197 18.07 23.34 5.28
C LYS A 197 18.51 22.90 3.88
N THR A 198 18.23 21.66 3.48
CA THR A 198 18.77 21.08 2.24
C THR A 198 18.06 21.58 0.98
N LEU A 199 16.78 21.97 1.08
CA LEU A 199 15.98 22.51 -0.03
C LEU A 199 16.51 23.87 -0.55
N LYS A 200 16.95 24.77 0.34
CA LYS A 200 17.57 26.04 -0.07
C LYS A 200 18.93 25.82 -0.76
N GLN A 201 19.75 24.94 -0.21
CA GLN A 201 21.08 24.65 -0.77
C GLN A 201 21.01 23.90 -2.11
N LEU A 202 20.06 22.98 -2.30
CA LEU A 202 19.90 22.26 -3.57
C LEU A 202 19.27 23.14 -4.68
N ALA A 203 18.45 24.13 -4.31
CA ALA A 203 17.91 25.10 -5.27
C ALA A 203 18.98 26.12 -5.73
N GLU A 204 19.94 26.47 -4.85
CA GLU A 204 21.02 27.42 -5.15
C GLU A 204 22.19 26.82 -5.95
N VAL A 205 22.39 25.49 -5.92
CA VAL A 205 23.53 24.82 -6.59
C VAL A 205 23.20 24.38 -8.03
N CYS A 206 21.93 24.42 -8.44
CA CYS A 206 21.46 23.94 -9.75
C CYS A 206 20.93 25.07 -10.68
N LEU A 207 21.23 26.34 -10.39
CA LEU A 207 21.01 27.51 -11.24
C LEU A 207 22.34 28.18 -11.56
#